data_AF-A0ABD5I8A3-F1
#
_entry.id   AF-A0ABD5I8A3-F1
#
_cell.length_a   1.000
_cell.length_b   1.000
_cell.length_c   1.000
_cell.angle_alpha   90.00
_cell.angle_beta   90.00
_cell.angle_gamma   90.00
#
_symmetry.space_group_name_H-M   'P 1'
#
loop_
_entity.id
_entity.type
_entity.pdbx_description
1 polymer ?
#
loop_
_entity_poly.entity_id
_entity_poly.type
_entity_poly.pdbx_seq_one_letter_code
_entity_poly.pdbx_strand_id
1 'polypeptide(L)'
;MSKEEFWKTKIHSERAKNNPFRLKPFEISNPIVIQGTENPPGYERRIKDVKWILRYKETPGDTDHINVYIANKKIIDGKWEIKLYNSSPEEVTVDVFGIQEEKIGYIEVEPI
;
A
#
# COMPACT_ATOMS: atom_id res chain seq x y z
N MET A 1 -0.87 -20.69 -19.62
CA MET A 1 -0.93 -19.61 -18.64
C MET A 1 -0.34 -18.37 -19.28
N SER A 2 -1.12 -17.29 -19.42
CA SER A 2 -0.64 -16.07 -20.09
C SER A 2 0.33 -15.31 -19.18
N LYS A 3 1.20 -14.47 -19.77
CA LYS A 3 2.12 -13.61 -19.01
C LYS A 3 1.36 -12.66 -18.06
N GLU A 4 0.12 -12.32 -18.39
CA GLU A 4 -0.77 -11.50 -17.55
C GLU A 4 -1.35 -12.27 -16.36
N GLU A 5 -1.66 -13.57 -16.51
CA GLU A 5 -2.07 -14.43 -15.40
C GLU A 5 -0.94 -14.65 -14.38
N PHE A 6 0.32 -14.72 -14.86
CA PHE A 6 1.52 -14.84 -14.03
C PHE A 6 1.75 -13.61 -13.12
N TRP A 7 1.49 -12.39 -13.61
CA TRP A 7 1.62 -11.18 -12.80
C TRP A 7 0.44 -10.98 -11.83
N LYS A 8 -0.78 -11.37 -12.22
CA LYS A 8 -1.97 -11.33 -11.35
C LYS A 8 -1.84 -12.24 -10.12
N THR A 9 -1.07 -13.31 -10.19
CA THR A 9 -0.86 -14.27 -9.08
C THR A 9 0.27 -13.87 -8.12
N LYS A 10 1.17 -12.95 -8.49
CA LYS A 10 2.41 -12.64 -7.75
C LYS A 10 2.36 -11.39 -6.87
N ILE A 11 1.38 -10.50 -7.06
CA ILE A 11 1.25 -9.23 -6.31
C ILE A 11 0.02 -9.32 -5.41
N HIS A 12 0.17 -9.85 -4.20
CA HIS A 12 -0.90 -9.85 -3.22
C HIS A 12 -1.06 -8.44 -2.65
N SER A 13 -2.08 -7.70 -3.09
CA SER A 13 -2.43 -6.39 -2.51
C SER A 13 -3.36 -6.61 -1.32
N GLU A 14 -2.90 -6.31 -0.11
CA GLU A 14 -3.70 -6.42 1.11
C GLU A 14 -4.16 -5.06 1.61
N ARG A 15 -5.40 -5.01 2.07
CA ARG A 15 -6.02 -3.79 2.57
C ARG A 15 -5.54 -3.49 4.00
N ALA A 16 -5.13 -2.25 4.27
CA ALA A 16 -4.81 -1.83 5.63
C ALA A 16 -6.06 -1.96 6.54
N LYS A 17 -5.85 -2.38 7.79
CA LYS A 17 -6.91 -2.81 8.74
C LYS A 17 -7.97 -1.74 9.01
N ASN A 18 -7.59 -0.47 9.01
CA ASN A 18 -8.47 0.65 9.40
C ASN A 18 -8.94 1.48 8.21
N ASN A 19 -9.01 0.88 7.03
CA ASN A 19 -9.58 1.56 5.87
C ASN A 19 -11.09 1.83 6.04
N PRO A 20 -11.62 2.90 5.44
CA PRO A 20 -10.88 3.98 4.76
C PRO A 20 -10.27 4.99 5.73
N PHE A 21 -9.26 5.72 5.27
CA PHE A 21 -8.69 6.86 5.99
C PHE A 21 -9.23 8.17 5.43
N ARG A 22 -9.73 9.04 6.32
CA ARG A 22 -10.13 10.41 5.99
C ARG A 22 -8.99 11.35 6.36
N LEU A 23 -8.61 12.22 5.43
CA LEU A 23 -7.54 13.20 5.60
C LEU A 23 -8.14 14.59 5.43
N LYS A 24 -7.99 15.44 6.44
CA LYS A 24 -8.46 16.83 6.37
C LYS A 24 -7.62 17.64 5.39
N PRO A 25 -8.09 18.82 4.95
CA PRO A 25 -7.32 19.71 4.11
C PRO A 25 -5.92 19.99 4.69
N PHE A 26 -4.89 19.84 3.85
CA PHE A 26 -3.49 20.13 4.22
C PHE A 26 -2.99 19.41 5.49
N GLU A 27 -3.54 18.23 5.80
CA GLU A 27 -3.20 17.45 6.99
C GLU A 27 -2.23 16.30 6.67
N ILE A 28 -1.32 16.02 7.62
CA ILE A 28 -0.57 14.76 7.66
C ILE A 28 -1.33 13.77 8.55
N SER A 29 -1.61 12.60 8.02
CA SER A 29 -2.33 11.55 8.72
C SER A 29 -1.63 11.10 10.02
N ASN A 30 -2.42 10.54 10.93
CA ASN A 30 -1.88 9.62 11.93
C ASN A 30 -1.17 8.45 11.23
N PRO A 31 -0.20 7.80 11.90
CA PRO A 31 0.46 6.63 11.33
C PRO A 31 -0.51 5.54 10.87
N ILE A 32 -0.35 5.11 9.62
CA ILE A 32 -1.09 4.01 9.01
C ILE A 32 -0.17 2.79 9.02
N VAL A 33 -0.55 1.79 9.80
CA VAL A 33 0.21 0.55 9.93
C VAL A 33 -0.27 -0.46 8.88
N ILE A 34 0.68 -0.97 8.11
CA ILE A 34 0.49 -1.96 7.06
C ILE A 34 1.34 -3.15 7.43
N GLN A 35 0.69 -4.30 7.58
CA GLN A 35 1.34 -5.54 7.96
C GLN A 35 1.01 -6.59 6.90
N GLY A 36 2.00 -7.42 6.56
CA GLY A 36 1.78 -8.60 5.72
C GLY A 36 0.78 -9.55 6.39
N THR A 37 0.06 -10.30 5.57
CA THR A 37 -0.77 -11.41 6.05
C THR A 37 0.13 -12.47 6.67
N GLU A 38 -0.40 -13.26 7.62
CA GLU A 38 0.36 -14.34 8.23
C GLU A 38 0.97 -15.23 7.15
N ASN A 39 2.27 -15.52 7.31
CA ASN A 39 3.02 -16.34 6.39
C ASN A 39 2.48 -17.77 6.41
N PRO A 40 1.99 -18.33 5.28
CA PRO A 40 1.73 -19.75 5.22
C PRO A 40 3.05 -20.53 5.43
N PRO A 41 3.01 -21.74 6.01
CA PRO A 41 4.20 -22.55 6.24
C PRO A 41 5.00 -22.72 4.95
N GLY A 42 6.29 -22.37 4.97
CA GLY A 42 7.20 -22.48 3.82
C GLY A 42 7.28 -21.25 2.91
N TYR A 43 6.53 -20.18 3.18
CA TYR A 43 6.52 -18.96 2.39
C TYR A 43 6.81 -17.73 3.25
N GLU A 44 7.87 -16.98 2.91
CA GLU A 44 8.12 -15.67 3.52
C GLU A 44 7.53 -14.57 2.63
N ARG A 45 6.46 -13.92 3.10
CA ARG A 45 5.88 -12.74 2.48
C ARG A 45 6.37 -11.49 3.19
N ARG A 46 6.65 -10.44 2.42
CA ARG A 46 6.95 -9.11 2.96
C ARG A 46 6.21 -8.04 2.18
N ILE A 47 5.91 -6.92 2.84
CA ILE A 47 5.45 -5.72 2.15
C ILE A 47 6.60 -5.21 1.26
N LYS A 48 6.37 -5.21 -0.04
CA LYS A 48 7.27 -4.66 -1.06
C LYS A 48 7.00 -3.19 -1.28
N ASP A 49 5.72 -2.83 -1.33
CA ASP A 49 5.29 -1.50 -1.72
C ASP A 49 3.94 -1.15 -1.09
N VAL A 50 3.56 0.13 -1.17
CA VAL A 50 2.28 0.63 -0.66
C VAL A 50 1.65 1.52 -1.71
N LYS A 51 0.36 1.30 -1.97
CA LYS A 51 -0.46 2.16 -2.83
C LYS A 51 -1.68 2.66 -2.08
N TRP A 52 -2.22 3.78 -2.51
CA TRP A 52 -3.50 4.29 -2.04
C TRP A 52 -4.37 4.67 -3.23
N ILE A 53 -5.68 4.50 -3.06
CA ILE A 53 -6.68 4.83 -4.06
C ILE A 53 -7.63 5.84 -3.42
N LEU A 54 -7.83 6.98 -4.09
CA LEU A 54 -8.84 7.95 -3.71
C LEU A 54 -10.22 7.34 -3.97
N ARG A 55 -11.11 7.44 -2.99
CA ARG A 55 -12.53 7.16 -3.26
C ARG A 55 -13.09 8.36 -4.00
N TYR A 56 -13.55 8.13 -5.23
CA TYR A 56 -14.27 9.15 -5.99
C TYR A 56 -15.49 9.58 -5.18
N LYS A 57 -15.66 10.89 -5.04
CA LYS A 57 -16.86 11.44 -4.43
C LYS A 57 -18.00 11.33 -5.46
N GLU A 58 -19.15 10.84 -5.04
CA GLU A 58 -20.33 10.60 -5.89
C GLU A 58 -21.10 11.89 -6.24
N THR A 59 -20.55 13.08 -5.92
CA THR A 59 -21.23 14.37 -5.97
C THR A 59 -20.56 15.41 -6.88
N PRO A 60 -21.32 16.31 -7.53
CA PRO A 60 -20.77 17.37 -8.37
C PRO A 60 -20.10 18.48 -7.53
N GLY A 61 -18.87 18.87 -7.91
CA GLY A 61 -18.06 19.91 -7.23
C GLY A 61 -16.73 19.41 -6.68
N ASP A 62 -16.44 18.12 -6.85
CA ASP A 62 -15.24 17.48 -6.33
C ASP A 62 -14.08 17.56 -7.32
N THR A 63 -12.89 17.86 -6.83
CA THR A 63 -11.69 18.04 -7.65
C THR A 63 -11.13 16.70 -8.12
N ASP A 64 -11.05 16.51 -9.44
CA ASP A 64 -10.66 15.25 -10.09
C ASP A 64 -9.18 14.86 -9.93
N HIS A 65 -8.35 15.71 -9.31
CA HIS A 65 -6.89 15.51 -9.26
C HIS A 65 -6.29 15.96 -7.94
N ILE A 66 -6.64 15.28 -6.85
CA ILE A 66 -5.99 15.50 -5.56
C ILE A 66 -4.74 14.61 -5.47
N ASN A 67 -3.59 15.23 -5.23
CA ASN A 67 -2.39 14.48 -4.94
C ASN A 67 -2.32 14.18 -3.43
N VAL A 68 -2.26 12.90 -3.09
CA VAL A 68 -1.92 12.43 -1.76
C VAL A 68 -0.53 11.84 -1.82
N TYR A 69 0.35 12.27 -0.92
CA TYR A 69 1.76 11.89 -0.92
C TYR A 69 2.14 11.12 0.33
N ILE A 70 3.14 10.24 0.24
CA ILE A 70 3.80 9.69 1.44
C ILE A 70 4.64 10.80 2.06
N ALA A 71 4.30 11.19 3.29
CA ALA A 71 5.10 12.12 4.09
C ALA A 71 6.21 11.41 4.87
N ASN A 72 5.99 10.16 5.28
CA ASN A 72 6.97 9.36 6.01
C ASN A 72 6.72 7.86 5.78
N LYS A 73 7.80 7.07 5.79
CA LYS A 73 7.79 5.61 5.79
C LYS A 73 8.82 5.11 6.80
N LYS A 74 8.38 4.26 7.74
CA LYS A 74 9.21 3.52 8.68
C LYS A 74 8.92 2.02 8.56
N ILE A 75 9.97 1.19 8.64
CA ILE A 75 9.83 -0.27 8.63
C ILE A 75 10.32 -0.79 9.99
N ILE A 76 9.46 -1.49 10.73
CA ILE A 76 9.77 -2.08 12.04
C ILE A 76 9.19 -3.49 12.07
N ASP A 77 10.04 -4.51 12.30
CA ASP A 77 9.62 -5.91 12.42
C ASP A 77 8.72 -6.41 11.27
N GLY A 78 9.06 -6.02 10.03
CA GLY A 78 8.29 -6.38 8.83
C GLY A 78 6.97 -5.62 8.65
N LYS A 79 6.63 -4.70 9.57
CA LYS A 79 5.49 -3.78 9.46
C LYS A 79 5.95 -2.46 8.87
N TRP A 80 5.14 -1.92 7.98
CA TRP A 80 5.33 -0.58 7.44
C TRP A 80 4.41 0.38 8.17
N GLU A 81 4.97 1.47 8.65
CA GLU A 81 4.24 2.60 9.20
C GLU A 81 4.42 3.75 8.22
N ILE A 82 3.33 4.18 7.59
CA ILE A 82 3.34 5.32 6.66
C ILE A 82 2.47 6.46 7.16
N LYS A 83 2.80 7.67 6.74
CA LYS A 83 1.91 8.84 6.89
C LYS A 83 1.59 9.39 5.51
N LEU A 84 0.32 9.74 5.29
CA LEU A 84 -0.14 10.35 4.06
C LEU A 84 -0.40 11.84 4.29
N TYR A 85 0.03 12.67 3.35
CA TYR A 85 -0.26 14.09 3.33
C TYR A 85 -1.32 14.38 2.26
N ASN A 86 -2.40 15.02 2.68
CA ASN A 86 -3.41 15.55 1.77
C ASN A 86 -2.97 16.95 1.31
N SER A 87 -2.61 17.12 0.04
CA SER A 87 -2.24 18.44 -0.49
C SER A 87 -3.43 19.26 -1.00
N SER A 88 -4.66 18.78 -0.83
CA SER A 88 -5.87 19.48 -1.28
C SER A 88 -6.45 20.39 -0.19
N PRO A 89 -7.11 21.50 -0.58
CA PRO A 89 -7.97 22.28 0.31
C PRO A 89 -9.26 21.55 0.73
N GLU A 90 -9.53 20.36 0.21
CA GLU A 90 -10.71 19.56 0.53
C GLU A 90 -10.36 18.32 1.38
N GLU A 91 -11.34 17.81 2.13
CA GLU A 91 -11.22 16.50 2.78
C GLU A 91 -11.22 15.38 1.73
N VAL A 92 -10.28 14.43 1.87
CA VAL A 92 -10.19 13.25 1.01
C VAL A 92 -10.36 11.96 1.77
N THR A 93 -10.94 10.97 1.10
CA THR A 93 -11.04 9.61 1.61
C THR A 93 -10.19 8.69 0.75
N VAL A 94 -9.27 7.95 1.38
CA VAL A 94 -8.36 7.02 0.69
C VAL A 94 -8.49 5.61 1.24
N ASP A 95 -8.37 4.63 0.35
CA ASP A 95 -8.09 3.24 0.72
C ASP A 95 -6.61 2.93 0.51
N VAL A 96 -5.94 2.45 1.55
CA VAL A 96 -4.50 2.14 1.56
C VAL A 96 -4.29 0.63 1.48
N PHE A 97 -3.37 0.21 0.61
CA PHE A 97 -3.04 -1.20 0.37
C PHE A 97 -1.54 -1.44 0.46
N GLY A 98 -1.15 -2.51 1.13
CA GLY A 98 0.21 -3.05 1.08
C GLY A 98 0.32 -4.06 -0.06
N ILE A 99 1.26 -3.85 -0.97
CA ILE A 99 1.64 -4.83 -1.97
C ILE A 99 2.67 -5.77 -1.34
N GLN A 100 2.34 -7.05 -1.28
CA GLN A 100 3.25 -8.08 -0.84
C GLN A 100 3.98 -8.71 -2.01
N GLU A 101 5.21 -9.12 -1.75
CA GLU A 101 5.92 -10.06 -2.59
C GLU A 101 6.26 -11.32 -1.80
N GLU A 102 6.19 -12.45 -2.48
CA GLU A 102 6.63 -13.74 -1.98
C GLU A 102 8.11 -13.93 -2.34
N LYS A 103 8.96 -14.21 -1.35
CA LYS A 103 10.33 -14.67 -1.61
C LYS A 103 10.27 -16.13 -2.09
N ILE A 104 10.42 -16.35 -3.39
CA ILE A 104 10.59 -17.71 -3.93
C ILE A 104 12.08 -18.00 -4.04
N GLY A 105 12.66 -18.58 -2.98
CA GLY A 105 14.03 -19.11 -2.97
C GLY A 105 15.16 -18.08 -3.11
N TYR A 106 16.39 -18.58 -2.99
CA TYR A 106 17.61 -17.89 -3.38
C TYR A 106 18.24 -18.68 -4.53
N ILE A 107 18.82 -17.99 -5.51
CA ILE A 107 19.67 -18.61 -6.54
C ILE A 107 21.10 -18.40 -6.07
N GLU A 108 21.76 -19.45 -5.58
CA GLU A 108 23.21 -19.47 -5.46
C GLU A 108 23.80 -19.61 -6.86
N VAL A 109 24.60 -18.64 -7.29
CA VAL A 109 25.41 -18.74 -8.49
C VAL A 109 26.83 -18.98 -8.03
N GLU A 110 27.32 -20.21 -8.17
CA GLU A 110 28.74 -20.50 -7.95
C GLU A 110 29.57 -19.83 -9.05
N PRO A 111 30.69 -19.16 -8.72
CA PRO A 111 31.60 -18.62 -9.73
C PRO A 111 32.24 -19.76 -10.53
N ILE A 112 32.25 -19.61 -11.86
CA ILE A 112 32.97 -20.48 -12.81
C ILE A 112 34.47 -20.16 -12.76
#